data_AF-A0A9J6G2H2-F1
#
_entry.id   AF-A0A9J6G2H2-F1
#
_cell.length_a   1.000
_cell.length_b   1.000
_cell.length_c   1.000
_cell.angle_alpha   90.00
_cell.angle_beta   90.00
_cell.angle_gamma   90.00
#
_symmetry.space_group_name_H-M   'P 1'
#
loop_
_entity.id
_entity.type
_entity.pdbx_description
1 polymer ?
#
loop_
_entity_poly.entity_id
_entity_poly.type
_entity_poly.pdbx_seq_one_letter_code
_entity_poly.pdbx_strand_id
1 'polypeptide(L)'
;MMRRISHPFFKIKPKDYIKSCNVCGHFHLAHTICGNCYRQVKEETEKLRDEITNELKLDPVESEVAVVYKGEQPPEGPRRLVEVERPRPAWFSQNLLTRSSSS
;
A
#
# COMPACT_ATOMS: atom_id res chain seq x y z
N MET A 1 47.01 17.95 9.63
CA MET A 1 45.77 17.62 10.38
C MET A 1 44.57 18.11 9.56
N MET A 2 43.94 17.24 8.76
CA MET A 2 42.79 17.62 7.92
C MET A 2 41.60 17.99 8.82
N ARG A 3 41.08 19.20 8.66
CA ARG A 3 39.90 19.68 9.39
C ARG A 3 38.65 18.97 8.84
N ARG A 4 38.15 17.98 9.58
CA ARG A 4 37.01 17.12 9.20
C ARG A 4 35.74 17.92 8.82
N ILE A 5 35.48 19.03 9.52
CA ILE A 5 34.23 19.81 9.40
C ILE A 5 34.20 20.69 8.14
N SER A 6 35.33 21.26 7.73
CA SER A 6 35.39 22.20 6.59
C SER A 6 35.67 21.52 5.24
N HIS A 7 35.97 20.22 5.23
CA HIS A 7 36.20 19.48 3.99
C HIS A 7 34.88 19.29 3.22
N PRO A 8 34.77 19.73 1.95
CA PRO A 8 33.51 19.73 1.19
C PRO A 8 32.81 18.38 1.12
N PHE A 9 33.57 17.28 1.15
CA PHE A 9 33.06 15.91 1.15
C PHE A 9 32.19 15.58 2.38
N PHE A 10 32.53 16.12 3.56
CA PHE A 10 31.79 15.88 4.81
C PHE A 10 30.71 16.93 5.07
N LYS A 11 30.57 17.93 4.17
CA LYS A 11 29.54 18.97 4.29
C LYS A 11 28.24 18.43 3.70
N ILE A 12 27.35 17.99 4.58
CA ILE A 12 26.00 17.53 4.22
C ILE A 12 25.24 18.72 3.61
N LYS A 13 24.70 18.53 2.41
CA LYS A 13 23.89 19.54 1.73
C LYS A 13 22.43 19.41 2.19
N PRO A 14 21.72 20.54 2.42
CA PRO A 14 20.29 20.49 2.67
C PRO A 14 19.56 19.90 1.45
N LYS A 15 18.48 19.18 1.70
CA LYS A 15 17.59 18.66 0.66
C LYS A 15 16.45 19.65 0.45
N ASP A 16 16.32 20.16 -0.77
CA ASP A 16 15.30 21.13 -1.22
C ASP A 16 14.04 20.46 -1.80
N TYR A 17 14.10 19.15 -2.03
CA TYR A 17 13.03 18.36 -2.64
C TYR A 17 12.12 17.64 -1.61
N ILE A 18 11.98 18.18 -0.40
CA ILE A 18 11.03 17.66 0.59
C ILE A 18 9.65 18.28 0.30
N LYS A 19 8.63 17.44 0.15
CA LYS A 19 7.25 17.83 -0.18
C LYS A 19 6.27 17.31 0.86
N SER A 20 5.15 17.99 1.04
CA SER A 20 4.02 17.52 1.85
C SER A 20 3.13 16.57 1.03
N CYS A 21 2.73 15.46 1.63
CA CYS A 21 1.82 14.51 0.99
C CYS A 21 0.41 15.10 0.86
N ASN A 22 -0.19 14.98 -0.32
CA ASN A 22 -1.54 15.48 -0.59
C ASN A 22 -2.66 14.69 0.13
N VAL A 23 -2.35 13.50 0.65
CA VAL A 23 -3.34 12.62 1.32
C VAL A 23 -3.31 12.80 2.83
N CYS A 24 -2.13 12.72 3.45
CA CYS A 24 -1.99 12.72 4.91
C CYS A 24 -1.17 13.89 5.49
N GLY A 25 -0.71 14.83 4.65
CA GLY A 25 0.06 16.00 5.08
C GLY A 25 1.50 15.74 5.53
N HIS A 26 1.94 14.48 5.67
CA HIS A 26 3.30 14.14 6.11
C HIS A 26 4.34 14.49 5.04
N PHE A 27 5.55 14.82 5.50
CA PHE A 27 6.67 15.09 4.59
C PHE A 27 7.23 13.81 3.96
N HIS A 28 7.52 13.88 2.67
CA HIS A 28 8.22 12.84 1.92
C HIS A 28 9.15 13.47 0.89
N LEU A 29 10.04 12.67 0.30
CA LEU A 29 10.93 13.13 -0.75
C LEU A 29 10.17 13.21 -2.08
N ALA A 30 10.51 14.18 -2.93
CA ALA A 30 10.03 14.21 -4.30
C ALA A 30 10.41 12.90 -5.02
N HIS A 31 9.54 12.46 -5.93
CA HIS A 31 9.69 11.19 -6.67
C HIS A 31 9.68 9.93 -5.80
N THR A 32 9.28 10.01 -4.52
CA THR A 32 9.02 8.84 -3.67
C THR A 32 7.59 8.81 -3.17
N ILE A 33 7.05 7.61 -2.93
CA ILE A 33 5.77 7.45 -2.23
C ILE A 33 5.86 7.98 -0.80
N CYS A 34 4.72 8.41 -0.25
CA CYS A 34 4.65 8.81 1.15
C CYS A 34 4.81 7.57 2.05
N GLY A 35 5.80 7.59 2.95
CA GLY A 35 6.06 6.46 3.85
C GLY A 35 4.89 6.15 4.80
N ASN A 36 4.17 7.17 5.27
CA ASN A 36 3.03 6.97 6.15
C ASN A 36 1.84 6.32 5.42
N CYS A 37 1.47 6.82 4.24
CA CYS A 37 0.41 6.20 3.44
C CYS A 37 0.79 4.78 3.01
N TYR A 38 2.04 4.58 2.59
CA TYR A 38 2.52 3.25 2.20
C TYR A 38 2.46 2.25 3.35
N ARG A 39 2.80 2.68 4.58
CA ARG A 39 2.70 1.85 5.76
C ARG A 39 1.26 1.38 6.01
N GLN A 40 0.28 2.27 5.87
CA GLN A 40 -1.14 1.90 6.00
C GLN A 40 -1.56 0.86 4.95
N VAL A 41 -1.16 1.05 3.69
CA VAL A 41 -1.46 0.10 2.60
C VAL A 41 -0.80 -1.26 2.88
N LYS A 42 0.46 -1.24 3.32
CA LYS A 42 1.23 -2.43 3.64
C LYS A 42 0.60 -3.23 4.78
N GLU A 43 0.24 -2.57 5.88
CA GLU A 43 -0.40 -3.20 7.04
C GLU A 43 -1.73 -3.88 6.65
N GLU A 44 -2.54 -3.28 5.77
CA GLU A 44 -3.77 -3.93 5.29
C GLU A 44 -3.46 -5.11 4.36
N THR A 45 -2.51 -4.94 3.45
CA THR A 45 -2.13 -5.98 2.48
C THR A 45 -1.52 -7.20 3.18
N GLU A 46 -0.74 -7.00 4.25
CA GLU A 46 -0.20 -8.10 5.06
C GLU A 46 -1.33 -8.93 5.68
N LYS A 47 -2.31 -8.29 6.30
CA LYS A 47 -3.46 -9.00 6.88
C LYS A 47 -4.29 -9.74 5.82
N LEU A 48 -4.43 -9.17 4.62
CA LEU A 48 -5.08 -9.84 3.50
C LEU A 48 -4.31 -11.09 3.06
N ARG A 49 -2.98 -11.00 2.99
CA ARG A 49 -2.13 -12.14 2.62
C ARG A 49 -2.23 -13.26 3.65
N ASP A 50 -2.33 -12.92 4.93
CA ASP A 50 -2.53 -13.91 5.99
C ASP A 50 -3.88 -14.63 5.83
N GLU A 51 -4.96 -13.88 5.57
CA GLU A 51 -6.30 -14.46 5.33
C GLU A 51 -6.32 -15.37 4.10
N ILE A 52 -5.75 -14.89 2.98
CA ILE A 52 -5.61 -15.67 1.75
C ILE A 52 -4.82 -16.96 2.01
N THR A 53 -3.74 -16.88 2.80
CA THR A 53 -2.91 -18.05 3.13
C THR A 53 -3.68 -19.05 3.99
N ASN A 54 -4.47 -18.56 4.94
CA ASN A 54 -5.29 -19.41 5.83
C ASN A 54 -6.40 -20.15 5.05
N GLU A 55 -7.01 -19.49 4.07
CA GLU A 55 -8.06 -20.08 3.24
C GLU A 55 -7.52 -21.04 2.16
N LEU A 56 -6.45 -20.66 1.46
CA LEU A 56 -5.90 -21.44 0.35
C LEU A 56 -5.00 -22.59 0.82
N LYS A 57 -4.43 -22.49 2.03
CA LYS A 57 -3.55 -23.49 2.64
C LYS A 57 -2.43 -23.94 1.69
N LEU A 58 -2.48 -25.19 1.22
CA LEU A 58 -1.48 -25.83 0.36
C LEU A 58 -2.01 -26.13 -1.05
N ASP A 59 -3.26 -25.74 -1.34
CA ASP A 59 -3.87 -26.08 -2.61
C ASP A 59 -3.31 -25.18 -3.72
N PRO A 60 -2.95 -25.74 -4.88
CA PRO A 60 -2.53 -24.95 -6.03
C PRO A 60 -3.67 -24.02 -6.47
N VAL A 61 -3.31 -22.78 -6.77
CA VAL A 61 -4.25 -21.74 -7.18
C VAL A 61 -4.26 -21.68 -8.71
N GLU A 62 -5.26 -22.28 -9.34
CA GLU A 62 -5.40 -22.33 -10.81
C GLU A 62 -6.21 -21.15 -11.37
N SER A 63 -6.90 -20.40 -10.52
CA SER A 63 -7.78 -19.28 -10.90
C SER A 63 -7.44 -18.00 -10.15
N GLU A 64 -7.89 -16.86 -10.66
CA GLU A 64 -7.70 -15.57 -9.97
C GLU A 64 -8.39 -15.56 -8.60
N VAL A 65 -7.73 -14.97 -7.61
CA VAL A 65 -8.27 -14.80 -6.25
C VAL A 65 -8.92 -13.43 -6.14
N ALA A 66 -10.18 -13.40 -5.74
CA ALA A 66 -10.94 -12.19 -5.49
C ALA A 66 -11.24 -12.05 -3.99
N VAL A 67 -10.83 -10.93 -3.40
CA VAL A 67 -11.07 -10.62 -1.99
C VAL A 67 -12.39 -9.87 -1.86
N VAL A 68 -13.30 -10.41 -1.05
CA VAL A 68 -14.61 -9.83 -0.74
C VAL A 68 -14.63 -9.42 0.73
N TYR A 69 -14.87 -8.14 0.99
CA TYR A 69 -15.02 -7.65 2.36
C TYR A 69 -16.46 -7.85 2.85
N LYS A 70 -16.66 -7.79 4.17
CA LYS A 70 -17.96 -7.97 4.79
C LYS A 70 -19.00 -7.00 4.22
N GLY A 71 -20.07 -7.55 3.66
CA GLY A 71 -21.20 -6.80 3.09
C GLY A 71 -21.05 -6.42 1.61
N GLU A 72 -19.96 -6.82 0.95
CA GLU A 72 -19.79 -6.65 -0.50
C GLU A 72 -20.37 -7.83 -1.28
N GLN A 73 -20.88 -7.56 -2.48
CA GLN A 73 -21.27 -8.63 -3.39
C GLN A 73 -20.04 -9.23 -4.08
N PRO A 74 -19.97 -10.58 -4.18
CA PRO A 74 -18.85 -11.23 -4.86
C PRO A 74 -18.84 -10.87 -6.35
N PRO A 75 -17.66 -10.68 -6.96
CA PRO A 75 -17.57 -10.42 -8.38
C PRO A 75 -18.05 -11.63 -9.20
N GLU A 76 -18.74 -11.36 -10.31
CA GLU A 76 -19.19 -12.41 -11.22
C GLU A 76 -18.00 -13.03 -11.98
N GLY A 77 -17.91 -14.36 -11.99
CA GLY A 77 -16.94 -15.12 -12.78
C GLY A 77 -16.26 -16.28 -12.05
N PRO A 78 -15.45 -17.09 -12.75
CA PRO A 78 -14.75 -18.24 -12.18
C PRO A 78 -13.50 -17.81 -11.36
N ARG A 79 -13.73 -17.07 -10.27
CA ARG A 79 -12.68 -16.62 -9.35
C ARG A 79 -12.83 -17.28 -7.99
N ARG A 80 -11.71 -17.54 -7.31
CA ARG A 80 -11.73 -18.07 -5.94
C ARG A 80 -11.97 -16.91 -4.99
N LEU A 81 -13.05 -16.98 -4.22
CA LEU A 81 -13.49 -15.93 -3.31
C LEU A 81 -12.82 -16.12 -1.94
N VAL A 82 -12.26 -15.04 -1.40
CA VAL A 82 -11.70 -14.97 -0.04
C VAL A 82 -12.51 -13.95 0.74
N GLU A 83 -13.13 -14.39 1.84
CA GLU A 83 -14.03 -13.55 2.63
C GLU A 83 -13.30 -12.95 3.83
N VAL A 84 -13.27 -11.62 3.90
CA VAL A 84 -12.63 -10.90 5.00
C VAL A 84 -13.71 -10.34 5.92
N GLU A 85 -13.67 -10.72 7.21
CA GLU A 85 -14.69 -10.33 8.22
C GLU A 85 -14.74 -8.82 8.53
N ARG A 86 -13.88 -8.00 7.92
CA ARG A 86 -13.76 -6.56 8.13
C ARG A 86 -14.45 -5.77 7.02
N PRO A 87 -14.87 -4.51 7.27
CA PRO A 87 -15.36 -3.63 6.22
C PRO A 87 -14.19 -3.13 5.35
N ARG A 88 -14.44 -2.90 4.05
CA ARG A 88 -13.44 -2.35 3.13
C ARG A 88 -13.04 -0.93 3.55
N PRO A 89 -11.74 -0.64 3.68
CA PRO A 89 -11.29 0.72 3.94
C PRO A 89 -11.66 1.66 2.79
N ALA A 90 -12.13 2.88 3.07
CA ALA A 90 -12.58 3.83 2.04
C ALA A 90 -11.50 4.23 1.02
N TRP A 91 -10.22 4.15 1.41
CA TRP A 91 -9.08 4.42 0.52
C TRP A 91 -8.70 3.24 -0.37
N PHE A 92 -9.26 2.05 -0.13
CA PHE A 92 -8.96 0.83 -0.86
C PHE A 92 -10.12 0.48 -1.80
N SER A 93 -9.97 0.76 -3.10
CA SER A 93 -11.03 0.53 -4.09
C SER A 93 -11.27 -0.96 -4.37
N GLN A 94 -12.49 -1.31 -4.80
CA GLN A 94 -12.81 -2.67 -5.24
C GLN A 94 -12.03 -3.07 -6.51
N ASN A 95 -11.87 -2.12 -7.44
CA ASN A 95 -11.03 -2.27 -8.61
C ASN A 95 -9.69 -1.57 -8.38
N LEU A 96 -8.59 -2.31 -8.46
CA LEU A 96 -7.22 -1.79 -8.28
C LEU A 96 -6.57 -1.35 -9.60
N LEU A 97 -7.15 -1.74 -10.74
CA LEU A 97 -6.63 -1.43 -12.08
C LEU A 97 -7.17 -0.10 -12.60
N THR A 98 -8.40 0.24 -12.22
CA THR A 98 -9.01 1.51 -12.59
C THR A 98 -8.83 2.53 -11.48
N ARG A 99 -8.48 3.76 -11.85
CA ARG A 99 -8.50 4.88 -10.92
C ARG A 99 -9.94 5.12 -10.49
N SER A 100 -10.23 5.02 -9.20
CA SER A 100 -11.51 5.47 -8.67
C SER A 100 -11.62 6.99 -8.88
N SER A 101 -12.53 7.41 -9.76
CA SER A 101 -12.93 8.80 -9.88
C SER A 101 -13.88 9.10 -8.72
N SER A 102 -13.35 9.36 -7.53
CA SER A 102 -14.12 10.01 -6.47
C SER A 102 -14.44 11.44 -6.94
N SER A 103 -15.68 11.68 -7.33
CA SER A 103 -16.25 13.04 -7.41
C SER A 103 -16.50 13.57 -5.99
#